data_AF-D8QLJ7-F1
#
_entry.id   AF-D8QLJ7-F1
#
_cell.length_a   1.000
_cell.length_b   1.000
_cell.length_c   1.000
_cell.angle_alpha   90.00
_cell.angle_beta   90.00
_cell.angle_gamma   90.00
#
_symmetry.space_group_name_H-M   'P 1'
#
loop_
_entity.id
_entity.type
_entity.pdbx_description
1 polymer ?
#
loop_
_entity_poly.entity_id
_entity_poly.type
_entity_poly.pdbx_seq_one_letter_code
_entity_poly.pdbx_strand_id
1 'polypeptide(L)'
;MSELLASYTALSASSPRSDVDNVLQRIINAPPTAVDTQSRQQLVEALIADVKATTGSQKGASALLAVKNLGKHPSGAQVIAKASTLSTLLSFANNTFKDDPDASCEALRCIANTLLLIEGARVTFIEKDVSGGEQCITLLEKSSTPDQIFIISRILLLATVIQSSFLTSLVDEKRHGKNIVDTIEAKLDSLTTAILSGTKMSREATTDLLKFTFNILMHYPKVQPTDPAANASPEERKVMGDYWSSKLDGLLPPLLRLFTTLPPTFPAPLTAPLTHVIHSLITIPITPNLKPLWFGSTSPSPKTASSVASSSAGRASTSTRTQAGGRSGSGSTSGRSSRSTSPPTTPTSSPKPSTLDRALNVLSGGRRSMSRSPQPFRAPDVLGRAHDLLDVSFSHYFPGDIEPDDISVREGVKKENETGGNIGSTIDDMLTPLVVLITRLCTADEHSRARMREWLVPADLDRTAPLETRKDTLGRCIRLLSSVYHPMLKDAVGELFFIVSDSDPSIMSSLFGYGHVAGYLFNKGIMSAPPPPSDSGAASSVPGASINPITGSVQERRPPEPEMTEEEKEAEMEKLFVLFDRLERTGAMPKEQNPIRKAIQEGKMG
;
A
#
# COMPACT_ATOMS: atom_id res chain seq x y z
N MET A 1 -50.84 12.62 -2.51
CA MET A 1 -50.43 11.25 -2.13
C MET A 1 -49.92 10.58 -3.38
N SER A 2 -48.75 9.95 -3.33
CA SER A 2 -48.26 9.14 -4.45
C SER A 2 -49.10 7.87 -4.60
N GLU A 3 -49.22 7.37 -5.84
CA GLU A 3 -49.93 6.12 -6.15
C GLU A 3 -49.33 4.93 -5.38
N LEU A 4 -48.01 4.95 -5.15
CA LEU A 4 -47.27 3.94 -4.40
C LEU A 4 -47.61 3.95 -2.89
N LEU A 5 -47.78 5.14 -2.28
CA LEU A 5 -48.26 5.22 -0.89
C LEU A 5 -49.67 4.66 -0.78
N ALA A 6 -50.59 5.09 -1.64
CA ALA A 6 -51.98 4.63 -1.64
C ALA A 6 -52.06 3.10 -1.81
N SER A 7 -51.29 2.55 -2.77
CA SER A 7 -51.19 1.10 -3.01
C SER A 7 -50.65 0.33 -1.81
N TYR A 8 -49.70 0.90 -1.06
CA TYR A 8 -49.16 0.28 0.15
C TYR A 8 -50.15 0.34 1.32
N THR A 9 -50.76 1.49 1.57
CA THR A 9 -51.74 1.68 2.66
C THR A 9 -53.05 0.91 2.45
N ALA A 10 -53.33 0.45 1.22
CA ALA A 10 -54.46 -0.42 0.92
C ALA A 10 -54.19 -1.91 1.27
N LEU A 11 -52.95 -2.28 1.60
CA LEU A 11 -52.62 -3.62 2.07
C LEU A 11 -53.06 -3.81 3.53
N SER A 12 -53.37 -5.05 3.86
CA SER A 12 -53.82 -5.48 5.19
C SER A 12 -53.21 -6.83 5.54
N ALA A 13 -53.31 -7.25 6.81
CA ALA A 13 -52.86 -8.58 7.24
C ALA A 13 -53.56 -9.75 6.52
N SER A 14 -54.72 -9.51 5.89
CA SER A 14 -55.46 -10.48 5.07
C SER A 14 -55.19 -10.39 3.57
N SER A 15 -54.35 -9.45 3.11
CA SER A 15 -54.05 -9.28 1.68
C SER A 15 -53.23 -10.47 1.11
N PRO A 16 -53.45 -10.86 -0.17
CA PRO A 16 -52.72 -11.97 -0.78
C PRO A 16 -51.21 -11.74 -0.79
N ARG A 17 -50.44 -12.83 -0.62
CA ARG A 17 -48.97 -12.76 -0.62
C ARG A 17 -48.42 -12.19 -1.92
N SER A 18 -49.02 -12.52 -3.06
CA SER A 18 -48.69 -11.97 -4.38
C SER A 18 -48.78 -10.45 -4.44
N ASP A 19 -49.78 -9.88 -3.79
CA ASP A 19 -50.14 -8.48 -3.95
C ASP A 19 -49.19 -7.60 -3.12
N VAL A 20 -48.84 -8.09 -1.92
CA VAL A 20 -47.76 -7.53 -1.11
C VAL A 20 -46.42 -7.56 -1.86
N ASP A 21 -46.08 -8.67 -2.53
CA ASP A 21 -44.84 -8.76 -3.30
C ASP A 21 -44.85 -7.83 -4.52
N ASN A 22 -45.97 -7.74 -5.24
CA ASN A 22 -46.14 -6.83 -6.37
C ASN A 22 -46.01 -5.36 -5.95
N VAL A 23 -46.60 -4.95 -4.82
CA VAL A 23 -46.47 -3.58 -4.32
C VAL A 23 -45.06 -3.29 -3.83
N LEU A 24 -44.42 -4.21 -3.08
CA LEU A 24 -43.03 -4.06 -2.67
C LEU A 24 -42.09 -3.96 -3.88
N GLN A 25 -42.27 -4.80 -4.91
CA GLN A 25 -41.48 -4.72 -6.14
C GLN A 25 -41.71 -3.42 -6.91
N ARG A 26 -42.93 -2.86 -6.93
CA ARG A 26 -43.18 -1.52 -7.49
C ARG A 26 -42.41 -0.44 -6.72
N ILE A 27 -42.37 -0.49 -5.39
CA ILE A 27 -41.60 0.45 -4.55
C ILE A 27 -40.09 0.28 -4.77
N ILE A 28 -39.60 -0.96 -4.84
CA ILE A 28 -38.18 -1.29 -5.05
C ILE A 28 -37.67 -0.77 -6.40
N ASN A 29 -38.48 -0.89 -7.46
CA ASN A 29 -38.12 -0.51 -8.82
C ASN A 29 -38.53 0.94 -9.19
N ALA A 30 -39.16 1.68 -8.29
CA ALA A 30 -39.56 3.06 -8.52
C ALA A 30 -38.32 3.98 -8.66
N PRO A 31 -38.27 4.88 -9.66
CA PRO A 31 -37.17 5.84 -9.78
C PRO A 31 -37.24 6.85 -8.61
N PRO A 32 -36.10 7.47 -8.21
CA PRO A 32 -36.07 8.40 -7.08
C PRO A 32 -37.03 9.59 -7.19
N THR A 33 -37.48 9.96 -8.39
CA THR A 33 -38.44 11.05 -8.64
C THR A 33 -39.92 10.64 -8.55
N ALA A 34 -40.26 9.35 -8.52
CA ALA A 34 -41.65 8.87 -8.53
C ALA A 34 -42.40 9.01 -7.19
N VAL A 35 -41.68 9.31 -6.10
CA VAL A 35 -42.27 9.44 -4.76
C VAL A 35 -41.91 10.81 -4.18
N ASP A 36 -42.93 11.62 -3.93
CA ASP A 36 -42.80 12.92 -3.28
C ASP A 36 -42.22 12.82 -1.86
N THR A 37 -41.69 13.92 -1.35
CA THR A 37 -40.98 13.97 -0.06
C THR A 37 -41.83 13.47 1.10
N GLN A 38 -43.12 13.84 1.17
CA GLN A 38 -43.99 13.49 2.29
C GLN A 38 -44.43 12.01 2.22
N SER A 39 -44.88 11.56 1.05
CA SER A 39 -45.25 10.15 0.83
C SER A 39 -44.07 9.21 1.08
N ARG A 40 -42.84 9.63 0.76
CA ARG A 40 -41.63 8.83 1.03
C ARG A 40 -41.38 8.65 2.53
N GLN A 41 -41.53 9.72 3.32
CA GLN A 41 -41.36 9.65 4.77
C GLN A 41 -42.39 8.71 5.38
N GLN A 42 -43.66 8.86 5.01
CA GLN A 42 -44.77 8.01 5.46
C GLN A 42 -44.58 6.53 5.06
N LEU A 43 -44.13 6.26 3.83
CA LEU A 43 -43.80 4.90 3.37
C LEU A 43 -42.70 4.25 4.22
N VAL A 44 -41.63 4.98 4.54
CA VAL A 44 -40.54 4.47 5.39
C VAL A 44 -41.03 4.19 6.82
N GLU A 45 -41.82 5.07 7.41
CA GLU A 45 -42.37 4.87 8.76
C GLU A 45 -43.33 3.66 8.81
N ALA A 46 -44.21 3.52 7.81
CA ALA A 46 -45.14 2.38 7.70
C ALA A 46 -44.39 1.05 7.51
N LEU A 47 -43.48 0.97 6.52
CA LEU A 47 -42.68 -0.24 6.26
C LEU A 47 -41.91 -0.71 7.51
N ILE A 48 -41.32 0.20 8.28
CA ILE A 48 -40.56 -0.16 9.49
C ILE A 48 -41.49 -0.60 10.63
N ALA A 49 -42.67 0.03 10.78
CA ALA A 49 -43.68 -0.42 11.73
C ALA A 49 -44.20 -1.83 11.40
N ASP A 50 -44.49 -2.10 10.13
CA ASP A 50 -45.00 -3.40 9.68
C ASP A 50 -43.96 -4.52 9.80
N VAL A 51 -42.68 -4.25 9.48
CA VAL A 51 -41.58 -5.20 9.71
C VAL A 51 -41.39 -5.45 11.22
N LYS A 52 -41.58 -4.43 12.08
CA LYS A 52 -41.52 -4.59 13.54
C LYS A 52 -42.68 -5.44 14.08
N ALA A 53 -43.86 -5.35 13.48
CA ALA A 53 -45.03 -6.15 13.86
C ALA A 53 -44.95 -7.60 13.35
N THR A 54 -44.34 -7.83 12.18
CA THR A 54 -44.37 -9.12 11.47
C THR A 54 -43.11 -9.98 11.72
N THR A 55 -42.62 -10.01 12.96
CA THR A 55 -41.39 -10.72 13.36
C THR A 55 -41.40 -12.19 12.91
N GLY A 56 -40.45 -12.58 12.04
CA GLY A 56 -40.29 -13.96 11.56
C GLY A 56 -40.83 -14.25 10.14
N SER A 57 -41.32 -13.25 9.40
CA SER A 57 -41.72 -13.42 8.00
C SER A 57 -40.52 -13.50 7.05
N GLN A 58 -40.53 -14.48 6.12
CA GLN A 58 -39.59 -14.61 4.99
C GLN A 58 -39.55 -13.38 4.03
N LYS A 59 -40.40 -12.38 4.26
CA LYS A 59 -40.46 -11.13 3.47
C LYS A 59 -39.72 -9.95 4.09
N GLY A 60 -39.08 -10.14 5.26
CA GLY A 60 -38.27 -9.10 5.92
C GLY A 60 -37.24 -8.48 4.99
N ALA A 61 -36.50 -9.31 4.24
CA ALA A 61 -35.52 -8.86 3.25
C ALA A 61 -36.13 -7.94 2.16
N SER A 62 -37.28 -8.30 1.58
CA SER A 62 -37.96 -7.50 0.54
C SER A 62 -38.45 -6.16 1.06
N ALA A 63 -39.02 -6.12 2.27
CA ALA A 63 -39.46 -4.88 2.91
C ALA A 63 -38.27 -3.97 3.27
N LEU A 64 -37.19 -4.53 3.81
CA LEU A 64 -35.96 -3.78 4.12
C LEU A 64 -35.26 -3.29 2.84
N LEU A 65 -35.29 -4.05 1.75
CA LEU A 65 -34.81 -3.63 0.43
C LEU A 65 -35.62 -2.43 -0.12
N ALA A 66 -36.94 -2.40 0.09
CA ALA A 66 -37.78 -1.24 -0.21
C ALA A 66 -37.38 -0.02 0.64
N VAL A 67 -37.21 -0.19 1.96
CA VAL A 67 -36.71 0.87 2.86
C VAL A 67 -35.33 1.39 2.41
N LYS A 68 -34.40 0.50 2.03
CA LYS A 68 -33.07 0.87 1.50
C LYS A 68 -33.19 1.76 0.26
N ASN A 69 -34.08 1.41 -0.67
CA ASN A 69 -34.27 2.17 -1.91
C ASN A 69 -34.94 3.53 -1.66
N LEU A 70 -35.93 3.61 -0.77
CA LEU A 70 -36.52 4.88 -0.35
C LEU A 70 -35.48 5.77 0.36
N GLY A 71 -34.65 5.17 1.21
CA GLY A 71 -33.55 5.80 1.97
C GLY A 71 -32.35 6.27 1.14
N LYS A 72 -32.27 5.95 -0.16
CA LYS A 72 -31.28 6.57 -1.08
C LYS A 72 -31.49 8.07 -1.27
N HIS A 73 -32.68 8.59 -0.93
CA HIS A 73 -32.99 10.02 -1.01
C HIS A 73 -32.92 10.65 0.40
N PRO A 74 -32.35 11.87 0.55
CA PRO A 74 -32.16 12.49 1.86
C PRO A 74 -33.41 12.57 2.75
N SER A 75 -34.59 12.83 2.18
CA SER A 75 -35.84 12.87 2.96
C SER A 75 -36.28 11.51 3.52
N GLY A 76 -35.92 10.39 2.88
CA GLY A 76 -36.12 9.05 3.42
C GLY A 76 -35.07 8.73 4.50
N ALA A 77 -33.81 9.09 4.24
CA ALA A 77 -32.72 8.94 5.20
C ALA A 77 -32.97 9.72 6.51
N GLN A 78 -33.59 10.91 6.45
CA GLN A 78 -33.97 11.69 7.64
C GLN A 78 -34.92 10.94 8.61
N VAL A 79 -35.80 10.08 8.09
CA VAL A 79 -36.68 9.23 8.93
C VAL A 79 -35.87 8.08 9.55
N ILE A 80 -34.96 7.49 8.79
CA ILE A 80 -34.08 6.41 9.24
C ILE A 80 -33.09 6.93 10.30
N ALA A 81 -32.67 8.19 10.21
CA ALA A 81 -31.73 8.83 11.13
C ALA A 81 -32.27 9.05 12.56
N LYS A 82 -33.58 8.92 12.79
CA LYS A 82 -34.19 9.03 14.13
C LYS A 82 -33.70 7.88 15.03
N ALA A 83 -33.34 8.16 16.28
CA ALA A 83 -32.81 7.17 17.23
C ALA A 83 -33.70 5.92 17.41
N SER A 84 -35.03 6.10 17.45
CA SER A 84 -36.01 5.00 17.52
C SER A 84 -36.01 4.11 16.28
N THR A 85 -35.72 4.67 15.10
CA THR A 85 -35.62 3.95 13.83
C THR A 85 -34.29 3.20 13.74
N LEU A 86 -33.17 3.86 14.07
CA LEU A 86 -31.83 3.24 14.11
C LEU A 86 -31.77 2.05 15.08
N SER A 87 -32.26 2.22 16.31
CA SER A 87 -32.32 1.14 17.31
C SER A 87 -33.24 -0.02 16.87
N THR A 88 -34.35 0.28 16.20
CA THR A 88 -35.22 -0.76 15.61
C THR A 88 -34.50 -1.54 14.50
N LEU A 89 -33.81 -0.87 13.56
CA LEU A 89 -33.04 -1.55 12.50
C LEU A 89 -31.85 -2.36 13.04
N LEU A 90 -31.18 -1.90 14.10
CA LEU A 90 -30.15 -2.69 14.79
C LEU A 90 -30.76 -3.93 15.47
N SER A 91 -31.94 -3.79 16.09
CA SER A 91 -32.64 -4.94 16.68
C SER A 91 -33.03 -5.99 15.62
N PHE A 92 -33.37 -5.55 14.41
CA PHE A 92 -33.63 -6.43 13.28
C PHE A 92 -32.38 -7.19 12.85
N ALA A 93 -31.24 -6.51 12.71
CA ALA A 93 -29.98 -7.13 12.33
C ALA A 93 -29.40 -8.10 13.40
N ASN A 94 -29.57 -7.77 14.68
CA ASN A 94 -28.99 -8.52 15.81
C ASN A 94 -29.86 -9.68 16.32
N ASN A 95 -31.19 -9.47 16.39
CA ASN A 95 -32.11 -10.37 17.07
C ASN A 95 -33.15 -10.96 16.13
N THR A 96 -33.92 -10.13 15.40
CA THR A 96 -35.10 -10.59 14.64
C THR A 96 -34.75 -11.43 13.42
N PHE A 97 -33.71 -11.06 12.68
CA PHE A 97 -33.27 -11.73 11.45
C PHE A 97 -31.88 -12.35 11.61
N LYS A 98 -31.55 -12.84 12.82
CA LYS A 98 -30.25 -13.47 13.09
C LYS A 98 -29.98 -14.69 12.17
N ASP A 99 -31.04 -15.44 11.84
CA ASP A 99 -30.98 -16.63 11.00
C ASP A 99 -31.28 -16.33 9.51
N ASP A 100 -31.61 -15.08 9.16
CA ASP A 100 -31.80 -14.59 7.79
C ASP A 100 -30.72 -13.54 7.45
N PRO A 101 -29.58 -13.97 6.87
CA PRO A 101 -28.46 -13.07 6.59
C PRO A 101 -28.80 -12.00 5.56
N ASP A 102 -29.74 -12.25 4.64
CA ASP A 102 -30.12 -11.29 3.62
C ASP A 102 -30.94 -10.14 4.23
N ALA A 103 -31.92 -10.45 5.08
CA ALA A 103 -32.65 -9.44 5.84
C ALA A 103 -31.76 -8.66 6.82
N SER A 104 -30.84 -9.34 7.53
CA SER A 104 -29.87 -8.68 8.41
C SER A 104 -28.95 -7.72 7.63
N CYS A 105 -28.39 -8.16 6.50
CA CYS A 105 -27.56 -7.31 5.64
C CYS A 105 -28.35 -6.12 5.05
N GLU A 106 -29.62 -6.29 4.66
CA GLU A 106 -30.45 -5.18 4.18
C GLU A 106 -30.74 -4.14 5.27
N ALA A 107 -31.04 -4.56 6.51
CA ALA A 107 -31.18 -3.63 7.65
C ALA A 107 -29.89 -2.83 7.90
N LEU A 108 -28.73 -3.48 7.87
CA LEU A 108 -27.43 -2.83 8.02
C LEU A 108 -27.13 -1.88 6.85
N ARG A 109 -27.51 -2.22 5.61
CA ARG A 109 -27.38 -1.34 4.43
C ARG A 109 -28.23 -0.07 4.55
N CYS A 110 -29.44 -0.16 5.13
CA CYS A 110 -30.26 1.01 5.45
C CYS A 110 -29.54 1.97 6.41
N ILE A 111 -28.93 1.43 7.47
CA ILE A 111 -28.13 2.21 8.44
C ILE A 111 -26.92 2.84 7.74
N ALA A 112 -26.10 2.05 7.04
CA ALA A 112 -24.88 2.51 6.37
C ALA A 112 -25.15 3.65 5.37
N ASN A 113 -26.20 3.54 4.55
CA ASN A 113 -26.59 4.59 3.60
C ASN A 113 -27.06 5.87 4.33
N THR A 114 -27.75 5.73 5.46
CA THR A 114 -28.23 6.86 6.26
C THR A 114 -27.07 7.61 6.92
N LEU A 115 -26.10 6.89 7.50
CA LEU A 115 -24.89 7.48 8.09
C LEU A 115 -23.99 8.15 7.04
N LEU A 116 -24.03 7.69 5.79
CA LEU A 116 -23.34 8.34 4.68
C LEU A 116 -24.01 9.66 4.30
N LEU A 117 -25.35 9.66 4.13
CA LEU A 117 -26.12 10.82 3.66
C LEU A 117 -26.39 11.91 4.72
N ILE A 118 -26.53 11.53 5.99
CA ILE A 118 -26.94 12.42 7.08
C ILE A 118 -25.85 12.43 8.16
N GLU A 119 -25.06 13.50 8.23
CA GLU A 119 -23.92 13.57 9.16
C GLU A 119 -24.35 13.56 10.63
N GLY A 120 -25.44 14.24 10.97
CA GLY A 120 -26.02 14.21 12.32
C GLY A 120 -26.44 12.80 12.78
N ALA A 121 -26.77 11.90 11.86
CA ALA A 121 -27.10 10.52 12.19
C ALA A 121 -25.88 9.76 12.75
N ARG A 122 -24.65 10.16 12.40
CA ARG A 122 -23.40 9.57 12.94
C ARG A 122 -23.29 9.81 14.44
N VAL A 123 -23.67 11.00 14.92
CA VAL A 123 -23.71 11.33 16.35
C VAL A 123 -24.84 10.56 17.04
N THR A 124 -26.07 10.65 16.52
CA THR A 124 -27.25 9.94 17.07
C THR A 124 -27.06 8.43 17.16
N PHE A 125 -26.32 7.82 16.24
CA PHE A 125 -26.01 6.39 16.23
C PHE A 125 -25.06 5.96 17.36
N ILE A 126 -24.19 6.86 17.81
CA ILE A 126 -23.18 6.62 18.85
C ILE A 126 -23.72 6.93 20.24
N GLU A 127 -24.69 7.86 20.35
CA GLU A 127 -25.35 8.22 21.60
C GLU A 127 -26.01 7.01 22.30
N LYS A 128 -26.11 7.09 23.63
CA LYS A 128 -26.54 5.99 24.51
C LYS A 128 -27.91 5.41 24.13
N ASP A 129 -28.81 6.25 23.62
CA ASP A 129 -30.16 5.89 23.18
C ASP A 129 -30.18 4.83 22.07
N VAL A 130 -29.14 4.80 21.23
CA VAL A 130 -28.97 3.79 20.16
C VAL A 130 -27.87 2.79 20.54
N SER A 131 -26.78 3.25 21.16
CA SER A 131 -25.58 2.47 21.47
C SER A 131 -25.10 1.65 20.26
N GLY A 132 -25.19 2.23 19.05
CA GLY A 132 -25.06 1.51 17.78
C GLY A 132 -23.65 1.01 17.51
N GLY A 133 -22.63 1.76 17.95
CA GLY A 133 -21.23 1.34 17.88
C GLY A 133 -20.97 0.03 18.60
N GLU A 134 -21.36 -0.05 19.88
CA GLU A 134 -21.23 -1.25 20.74
C GLU A 134 -21.93 -2.48 20.16
N GLN A 135 -23.15 -2.27 19.64
CA GLN A 135 -23.91 -3.32 18.96
C GLN A 135 -23.21 -3.79 17.67
N CYS A 136 -22.70 -2.87 16.85
CA CYS A 136 -21.99 -3.21 15.62
C CYS A 136 -20.66 -3.93 15.86
N ILE A 137 -19.93 -3.64 16.95
CA ILE A 137 -18.70 -4.37 17.29
C ILE A 137 -19.03 -5.80 17.74
N THR A 138 -20.05 -5.94 18.58
CA THR A 138 -20.57 -7.25 19.01
C THR A 138 -21.07 -8.08 17.82
N LEU A 139 -21.60 -7.43 16.77
CA LEU A 139 -21.98 -8.09 15.53
C LEU A 139 -20.75 -8.45 14.68
N LEU A 140 -19.78 -7.54 14.54
CA LEU A 140 -18.51 -7.79 13.82
C LEU A 140 -17.78 -9.00 14.39
N GLU A 141 -17.68 -9.12 15.72
CA GLU A 141 -17.11 -10.28 16.42
C GLU A 141 -17.71 -11.60 15.92
N LYS A 142 -19.04 -11.64 15.72
CA LYS A 142 -19.82 -12.83 15.31
C LYS A 142 -19.85 -13.05 13.79
N SER A 143 -19.66 -12.00 12.97
CA SER A 143 -19.74 -12.08 11.52
C SER A 143 -18.66 -12.96 10.89
N SER A 144 -19.08 -13.89 10.03
CA SER A 144 -18.18 -14.79 9.29
C SER A 144 -18.21 -14.60 7.77
N THR A 145 -19.20 -13.86 7.23
CA THR A 145 -19.34 -13.65 5.78
C THR A 145 -18.67 -12.32 5.37
N PRO A 146 -17.96 -12.26 4.23
CA PRO A 146 -17.31 -11.02 3.77
C PRO A 146 -18.29 -9.85 3.58
N ASP A 147 -19.50 -10.10 3.06
CA ASP A 147 -20.52 -9.07 2.86
C ASP A 147 -21.00 -8.45 4.18
N GLN A 148 -21.22 -9.24 5.23
CA GLN A 148 -21.60 -8.71 6.54
C GLN A 148 -20.45 -7.92 7.17
N ILE A 149 -19.21 -8.43 7.08
CA ILE A 149 -18.00 -7.71 7.54
C ILE A 149 -17.84 -6.38 6.79
N PHE A 150 -18.05 -6.36 5.48
CA PHE A 150 -18.00 -5.15 4.65
C PHE A 150 -19.00 -4.07 5.13
N ILE A 151 -20.27 -4.44 5.33
CA ILE A 151 -21.30 -3.47 5.74
C ILE A 151 -21.04 -2.95 7.16
N ILE A 152 -20.67 -3.82 8.10
CA ILE A 152 -20.38 -3.42 9.48
C ILE A 152 -19.12 -2.55 9.56
N SER A 153 -18.06 -2.92 8.83
CA SER A 153 -16.83 -2.11 8.75
C SER A 153 -17.13 -0.71 8.20
N ARG A 154 -18.04 -0.59 7.22
CA ARG A 154 -18.49 0.70 6.68
C ARG A 154 -19.34 1.51 7.66
N ILE A 155 -20.17 0.87 8.49
CA ILE A 155 -20.89 1.56 9.58
C ILE A 155 -19.90 2.08 10.62
N LEU A 156 -18.95 1.25 11.07
CA LEU A 156 -17.94 1.62 12.06
C LEU A 156 -16.95 2.68 11.53
N LEU A 157 -16.59 2.61 10.24
CA LEU A 157 -15.86 3.65 9.52
C LEU A 157 -16.58 5.00 9.62
N LEU A 158 -17.87 5.05 9.24
CA LEU A 158 -18.68 6.28 9.27
C LEU A 158 -18.89 6.80 10.71
N ALA A 159 -19.01 5.91 11.69
CA ALA A 159 -19.10 6.27 13.11
C ALA A 159 -17.76 6.81 13.68
N THR A 160 -16.61 6.41 13.14
CA THR A 160 -15.28 6.83 13.63
C THR A 160 -14.64 7.98 12.86
N VAL A 161 -15.34 8.58 11.88
CA VAL A 161 -14.88 9.81 11.19
C VAL A 161 -14.75 10.99 12.17
N ILE A 162 -15.63 11.07 13.16
CA ILE A 162 -15.65 12.17 14.14
C ILE A 162 -14.96 11.71 15.42
N GLN A 163 -13.94 12.45 15.84
CA GLN A 163 -13.25 12.26 17.11
C GLN A 163 -14.25 12.42 18.27
N SER A 164 -14.47 11.33 19.01
CA SER A 164 -15.54 11.21 20.00
C SER A 164 -15.10 10.35 21.18
N SER A 165 -15.80 10.44 22.31
CA SER A 165 -15.57 9.57 23.48
C SER A 165 -15.72 8.09 23.13
N PHE A 166 -16.60 7.75 22.19
CA PHE A 166 -16.76 6.40 21.65
C PHE A 166 -15.48 5.85 21.03
N LEU A 167 -14.68 6.66 20.32
CA LEU A 167 -13.38 6.18 19.80
C LEU A 167 -12.42 5.79 20.92
N THR A 168 -12.54 6.42 22.10
CA THR A 168 -11.72 6.08 23.27
C THR A 168 -12.21 4.79 23.91
N SER A 169 -13.52 4.65 24.18
CA SER A 169 -14.11 3.42 24.73
C SER A 169 -13.92 2.22 23.79
N LEU A 170 -14.01 2.44 22.48
CA LEU A 170 -13.80 1.42 21.43
C LEU A 170 -12.47 0.66 21.59
N VAL A 171 -11.39 1.37 21.94
CA VAL A 171 -10.03 0.82 22.09
C VAL A 171 -9.71 0.45 23.54
N ASP A 172 -10.25 1.20 24.50
CA ASP A 172 -9.93 1.02 25.93
C ASP A 172 -10.73 -0.10 26.60
N GLU A 173 -11.97 -0.32 26.18
CA GLU A 173 -12.85 -1.30 26.80
C GLU A 173 -12.64 -2.70 26.21
N LYS A 174 -12.55 -3.70 27.10
CA LYS A 174 -12.48 -5.12 26.72
C LYS A 174 -13.89 -5.72 26.71
N ARG A 175 -14.38 -6.08 25.52
CA ARG A 175 -15.65 -6.79 25.32
C ARG A 175 -15.37 -8.30 25.23
N HIS A 176 -16.08 -9.09 26.03
CA HIS A 176 -15.91 -10.57 26.08
C HIS A 176 -14.45 -11.04 26.31
N GLY A 177 -13.63 -10.22 26.98
CA GLY A 177 -12.20 -10.47 27.21
C GLY A 177 -11.27 -10.08 26.06
N LYS A 178 -11.81 -9.64 24.92
CA LYS A 178 -11.08 -9.15 23.75
C LYS A 178 -11.18 -7.63 23.64
N ASN A 179 -10.19 -7.00 23.03
CA ASN A 179 -10.25 -5.61 22.60
C ASN A 179 -10.67 -5.53 21.11
N ILE A 180 -10.84 -4.32 20.57
CA ILE A 180 -11.15 -4.13 19.14
C ILE A 180 -10.02 -4.59 18.20
N VAL A 181 -8.76 -4.48 18.63
CA VAL A 181 -7.57 -4.87 17.88
C VAL A 181 -7.52 -6.39 17.65
N ASP A 182 -7.81 -7.20 18.67
CA ASP A 182 -7.93 -8.67 18.57
C ASP A 182 -9.03 -9.07 17.57
N THR A 183 -10.12 -8.28 17.53
CA THR A 183 -11.23 -8.50 16.59
C THR A 183 -10.82 -8.13 15.17
N ILE A 184 -10.17 -6.99 14.96
CA ILE A 184 -9.63 -6.56 13.66
C ILE A 184 -8.61 -7.58 13.15
N GLU A 185 -7.67 -8.04 13.98
CA GLU A 185 -6.70 -9.09 13.64
C GLU A 185 -7.39 -10.35 13.12
N ALA A 186 -8.35 -10.89 13.88
CA ALA A 186 -9.08 -12.09 13.50
C ALA A 186 -9.88 -11.93 12.18
N LYS A 187 -10.44 -10.75 11.90
CA LYS A 187 -11.15 -10.50 10.63
C LYS A 187 -10.19 -10.27 9.47
N LEU A 188 -9.06 -9.60 9.67
CA LEU A 188 -8.03 -9.44 8.63
C LEU A 188 -7.43 -10.80 8.21
N ASP A 189 -7.11 -11.69 9.14
CA ASP A 189 -6.60 -13.04 8.79
C ASP A 189 -7.66 -13.89 8.07
N SER A 190 -8.92 -13.83 8.53
CA SER A 190 -10.05 -14.52 7.90
C SER A 190 -10.29 -14.01 6.46
N LEU A 191 -10.25 -12.69 6.26
CA LEU A 191 -10.42 -12.08 4.94
C LEU A 191 -9.20 -12.30 4.03
N THR A 192 -7.97 -12.33 4.58
CA THR A 192 -6.76 -12.73 3.84
C THR A 192 -6.95 -14.11 3.23
N THR A 193 -7.41 -15.06 4.05
CA THR A 193 -7.71 -16.43 3.61
C THR A 193 -8.81 -16.44 2.53
N ALA A 194 -9.86 -15.62 2.70
CA ALA A 194 -10.97 -15.49 1.74
C ALA A 194 -10.54 -14.86 0.40
N ILE A 195 -9.59 -13.92 0.39
CA ILE A 195 -9.00 -13.36 -0.84
C ILE A 195 -8.20 -14.43 -1.57
N LEU A 196 -7.36 -15.20 -0.86
CA LEU A 196 -6.55 -16.26 -1.44
C LEU A 196 -7.39 -17.42 -2.00
N SER A 197 -8.58 -17.68 -1.44
CA SER A 197 -9.55 -18.63 -1.99
C SER A 197 -10.46 -18.06 -3.09
N GLY A 198 -10.27 -16.80 -3.50
CA GLY A 198 -11.06 -16.16 -4.56
C GLY A 198 -12.51 -15.85 -4.17
N THR A 199 -12.81 -15.69 -2.88
CA THR A 199 -14.17 -15.43 -2.39
C THR A 199 -14.63 -14.03 -2.80
N LYS A 200 -15.82 -13.91 -3.42
CA LYS A 200 -16.44 -12.63 -3.80
C LYS A 200 -16.64 -11.72 -2.56
N MET A 201 -16.59 -10.39 -2.75
CA MET A 201 -16.67 -9.36 -1.70
C MET A 201 -15.49 -9.34 -0.70
N SER A 202 -14.52 -10.25 -0.77
CA SER A 202 -13.42 -10.31 0.21
C SER A 202 -12.45 -9.12 0.11
N ARG A 203 -12.17 -8.63 -1.10
CA ARG A 203 -11.29 -7.47 -1.33
C ARG A 203 -11.94 -6.17 -0.87
N GLU A 204 -13.23 -6.02 -1.16
CA GLU A 204 -14.07 -4.89 -0.77
C GLU A 204 -14.24 -4.85 0.77
N ALA A 205 -14.54 -6.00 1.39
CA ALA A 205 -14.62 -6.14 2.85
C ALA A 205 -13.29 -5.79 3.53
N THR A 206 -12.17 -6.27 2.98
CA THR A 206 -10.83 -5.94 3.51
C THR A 206 -10.53 -4.47 3.37
N THR A 207 -10.92 -3.84 2.25
CA THR A 207 -10.71 -2.42 2.00
C THR A 207 -11.45 -1.56 3.01
N ASP A 208 -12.73 -1.82 3.27
CA ASP A 208 -13.50 -1.03 4.25
C ASP A 208 -13.10 -1.34 5.71
N LEU A 209 -12.67 -2.57 6.02
CA LEU A 209 -12.07 -2.90 7.33
C LEU A 209 -10.73 -2.16 7.54
N LEU A 210 -9.90 -2.03 6.49
CA LEU A 210 -8.67 -1.25 6.55
C LEU A 210 -8.93 0.25 6.68
N LYS A 211 -9.95 0.81 6.01
CA LYS A 211 -10.36 2.22 6.23
C LYS A 211 -10.76 2.46 7.69
N PHE A 212 -11.57 1.57 8.27
CA PHE A 212 -11.94 1.65 9.69
C PHE A 212 -10.70 1.53 10.61
N THR A 213 -9.79 0.60 10.30
CA THR A 213 -8.52 0.44 11.02
C THR A 213 -7.65 1.70 10.93
N PHE A 214 -7.56 2.31 9.75
CA PHE A 214 -6.86 3.56 9.51
C PHE A 214 -7.45 4.72 10.30
N ASN A 215 -8.78 4.84 10.40
CA ASN A 215 -9.43 5.84 11.26
C ASN A 215 -9.02 5.66 12.74
N ILE A 216 -8.99 4.43 13.26
CA ILE A 216 -8.51 4.16 14.63
C ILE A 216 -7.05 4.62 14.77
N LEU A 217 -6.17 4.17 13.87
CA LEU A 217 -4.75 4.51 13.88
C LEU A 217 -4.49 6.03 13.78
N MET A 218 -5.32 6.76 13.02
CA MET A 218 -5.19 8.20 12.79
C MET A 218 -5.77 9.10 13.89
N HIS A 219 -6.89 8.70 14.47
CA HIS A 219 -7.64 9.53 15.40
C HIS A 219 -7.39 9.15 16.86
N TYR A 220 -7.30 7.86 17.21
CA TYR A 220 -7.17 7.42 18.60
C TYR A 220 -5.93 8.01 19.31
N PRO A 221 -4.71 8.01 18.72
CA PRO A 221 -3.55 8.58 19.39
C PRO A 221 -3.65 10.10 19.63
N LYS A 222 -4.46 10.81 18.83
CA LYS A 222 -4.74 12.25 19.01
C LYS A 222 -5.79 12.54 20.09
N VAL A 223 -6.49 11.52 20.60
CA VAL A 223 -7.48 11.67 21.69
C VAL A 223 -6.86 11.45 23.06
N GLN A 224 -5.78 10.66 23.16
CA GLN A 224 -5.16 10.43 24.46
C GLN A 224 -4.68 11.77 25.05
N PRO A 225 -4.98 12.05 26.33
CA PRO A 225 -4.48 13.25 26.97
C PRO A 225 -2.96 13.20 26.95
N THR A 226 -2.36 14.23 26.35
CA THR A 226 -0.95 14.54 26.50
C THR A 226 -0.54 14.41 27.96
N ASP A 227 0.55 13.68 28.22
CA ASP A 227 1.32 13.90 29.45
C ASP A 227 1.52 15.41 29.67
N PRO A 228 1.54 15.91 30.91
CA PRO A 228 1.51 17.35 31.24
C PRO A 228 2.84 18.08 30.95
N ALA A 229 3.48 17.80 29.82
CA ALA A 229 4.55 18.56 29.19
C ALA A 229 3.99 19.56 28.13
N ALA A 230 2.75 20.02 28.28
CA ALA A 230 2.08 20.96 27.38
C ALA A 230 2.58 22.43 27.50
N ASN A 231 3.87 22.62 27.73
CA ASN A 231 4.59 23.90 27.73
C ASN A 231 5.61 24.00 26.57
N ALA A 232 5.44 23.18 25.54
CA ALA A 232 6.24 23.22 24.32
C ALA A 232 5.81 24.39 23.40
N SER A 233 6.79 25.00 22.72
CA SER A 233 6.58 26.15 21.83
C SER A 233 5.82 25.77 20.54
N PRO A 234 5.26 26.75 19.79
CA PRO A 234 4.51 26.49 18.55
C PRO A 234 5.28 25.76 17.44
N GLU A 235 6.61 25.69 17.55
CA GLU A 235 7.52 25.01 16.62
C GLU A 235 7.55 23.48 16.84
N GLU A 236 7.18 22.99 18.03
CA GLU A 236 7.10 21.55 18.34
C GLU A 236 5.70 20.96 18.04
N ARG A 237 5.19 21.21 16.83
CA ARG A 237 4.00 20.49 16.34
C ARG A 237 4.36 19.04 16.02
N LYS A 238 4.28 18.19 17.05
CA LYS A 238 4.48 16.74 16.99
C LYS A 238 3.86 16.12 15.73
N VAL A 239 4.68 15.37 15.01
CA VAL A 239 4.42 14.81 13.69
C VAL A 239 3.58 13.52 13.81
N MET A 240 3.04 13.07 12.69
CA MET A 240 2.32 11.80 12.56
C MET A 240 3.17 10.62 13.08
N GLY A 241 2.77 10.05 14.23
CA GLY A 241 3.45 8.94 14.91
C GLY A 241 4.07 9.30 16.26
N ASP A 242 4.20 10.60 16.59
CA ASP A 242 4.77 11.06 17.87
C ASP A 242 3.80 10.92 19.05
N TYR A 243 2.50 10.92 18.75
CA TYR A 243 1.47 10.42 19.64
C TYR A 243 1.19 8.96 19.23
N TRP A 244 1.55 8.02 20.10
CA TRP A 244 1.30 6.60 19.89
C TRP A 244 0.89 5.92 21.19
N SER A 245 0.06 4.89 21.08
CA SER A 245 -0.43 4.11 22.20
C SER A 245 -0.16 2.64 21.97
N SER A 246 0.50 1.98 22.92
CA SER A 246 0.84 0.55 22.85
C SER A 246 -0.39 -0.37 22.76
N LYS A 247 -1.59 0.13 23.06
CA LYS A 247 -2.86 -0.59 22.82
C LYS A 247 -3.09 -0.90 21.34
N LEU A 248 -2.47 -0.16 20.42
CA LEU A 248 -2.57 -0.36 18.98
C LEU A 248 -1.47 -1.28 18.40
N ASP A 249 -0.48 -1.68 19.21
CA ASP A 249 0.67 -2.49 18.76
C ASP A 249 0.23 -3.83 18.09
N GLY A 250 -0.88 -4.40 18.54
CA GLY A 250 -1.47 -5.63 17.98
C GLY A 250 -2.03 -5.50 16.55
N LEU A 251 -2.17 -4.28 16.01
CA LEU A 251 -2.57 -4.08 14.61
C LEU A 251 -1.41 -4.31 13.62
N LEU A 252 -0.15 -4.21 14.07
CA LEU A 252 0.99 -4.37 13.17
C LEU A 252 1.14 -5.80 12.60
N PRO A 253 1.07 -6.88 13.39
CA PRO A 253 1.21 -8.25 12.87
C PRO A 253 0.22 -8.63 11.73
N PRO A 254 -1.11 -8.41 11.83
CA PRO A 254 -2.02 -8.72 10.72
C PRO A 254 -1.79 -7.84 9.49
N LEU A 255 -1.42 -6.55 9.66
CA LEU A 255 -1.10 -5.68 8.53
C LEU A 255 0.17 -6.16 7.78
N LEU A 256 1.22 -6.57 8.50
CA LEU A 256 2.42 -7.15 7.89
C LEU A 256 2.14 -8.50 7.21
N ARG A 257 1.30 -9.35 7.81
CA ARG A 257 0.84 -10.60 7.15
C ARG A 257 0.09 -10.28 5.86
N LEU A 258 -0.84 -9.32 5.88
CA LEU A 258 -1.63 -8.94 4.71
C LEU A 258 -0.76 -8.32 3.60
N PHE A 259 0.18 -7.42 3.94
CA PHE A 259 1.11 -6.79 2.99
C PHE A 259 1.99 -7.81 2.24
N THR A 260 2.37 -8.88 2.93
CA THR A 260 3.30 -9.90 2.41
C THR A 260 2.61 -11.08 1.73
N THR A 261 1.35 -11.36 2.07
CA THR A 261 0.57 -12.45 1.47
C THR A 261 -0.26 -12.03 0.26
N LEU A 262 -0.70 -10.77 0.16
CA LEU A 262 -1.46 -10.30 -1.00
C LEU A 262 -0.58 -10.24 -2.26
N PRO A 263 -0.96 -10.90 -3.37
CA PRO A 263 -0.27 -10.76 -4.64
C PRO A 263 -0.50 -9.37 -5.25
N PRO A 264 0.45 -8.83 -6.03
CA PRO A 264 0.19 -7.63 -6.84
C PRO A 264 -0.90 -7.95 -7.87
N THR A 265 -1.66 -6.94 -8.26
CA THR A 265 -2.71 -7.07 -9.28
C THR A 265 -2.18 -6.81 -10.69
N PHE A 266 -3.00 -7.11 -11.71
CA PHE A 266 -2.71 -6.82 -13.11
C PHE A 266 -3.97 -6.23 -13.77
N PRO A 267 -3.87 -5.20 -14.64
CA PRO A 267 -2.65 -4.54 -15.10
C PRO A 267 -1.96 -3.68 -14.03
N ALA A 268 -2.76 -3.02 -13.17
CA ALA A 268 -2.27 -2.15 -12.11
C ALA A 268 -1.66 -2.96 -10.94
N PRO A 269 -0.38 -2.79 -10.58
CA PRO A 269 0.29 -3.58 -9.54
C PRO A 269 -0.14 -3.21 -8.13
N LEU A 270 -0.48 -1.94 -7.89
CA LEU A 270 -1.00 -1.41 -6.63
C LEU A 270 -2.48 -1.07 -6.79
N THR A 271 -3.34 -1.83 -6.11
CA THR A 271 -4.78 -1.55 -6.02
C THR A 271 -5.29 -1.83 -4.61
N ALA A 272 -6.52 -1.44 -4.30
CA ALA A 272 -7.16 -1.85 -3.05
C ALA A 272 -7.35 -3.38 -3.01
N PRO A 273 -7.13 -4.06 -1.87
CA PRO A 273 -6.86 -3.50 -0.54
C PRO A 273 -5.40 -3.11 -0.25
N LEU A 274 -4.41 -3.51 -1.08
CA LEU A 274 -2.97 -3.36 -0.79
C LEU A 274 -2.55 -1.92 -0.50
N THR A 275 -3.09 -0.95 -1.24
CA THR A 275 -2.87 0.50 -0.99
C THR A 275 -3.30 0.93 0.41
N HIS A 276 -4.40 0.39 0.93
CA HIS A 276 -4.92 0.70 2.26
C HIS A 276 -4.12 0.00 3.37
N VAL A 277 -3.46 -1.13 3.07
CA VAL A 277 -2.47 -1.73 3.96
C VAL A 277 -1.26 -0.82 4.09
N ILE A 278 -0.73 -0.31 2.97
CA ILE A 278 0.38 0.64 2.95
C ILE A 278 0.03 1.91 3.75
N HIS A 279 -1.14 2.52 3.49
CA HIS A 279 -1.63 3.66 4.29
C HIS A 279 -1.67 3.36 5.79
N SER A 280 -2.19 2.20 6.19
CA SER A 280 -2.25 1.79 7.60
C SER A 280 -0.84 1.61 8.20
N LEU A 281 0.06 0.94 7.49
CA LEU A 281 1.44 0.70 7.93
C LEU A 281 2.22 2.01 8.15
N ILE A 282 2.04 3.02 7.30
CA ILE A 282 2.70 4.33 7.44
C ILE A 282 2.29 5.07 8.71
N THR A 283 1.08 4.84 9.24
CA THR A 283 0.65 5.45 10.50
C THR A 283 1.36 4.88 11.73
N ILE A 284 1.84 3.64 11.66
CA ILE A 284 2.41 2.91 12.80
C ILE A 284 3.88 3.34 12.97
N PRO A 285 4.30 3.86 14.14
CA PRO A 285 5.69 4.20 14.39
C PRO A 285 6.56 2.96 14.64
N ILE A 286 7.85 3.10 14.37
CA ILE A 286 8.83 2.03 14.60
C ILE A 286 9.43 2.24 16.00
N THR A 287 8.63 1.94 17.03
CA THR A 287 9.06 2.03 18.44
C THR A 287 10.00 0.87 18.80
N PRO A 288 10.77 0.93 19.91
CA PRO A 288 11.63 -0.17 20.34
C PRO A 288 10.89 -1.51 20.54
N ASN A 289 9.61 -1.46 20.94
CA ASN A 289 8.77 -2.66 21.11
C ASN A 289 8.30 -3.24 19.76
N LEU A 290 8.06 -2.39 18.76
CA LEU A 290 7.60 -2.79 17.43
C LEU A 290 8.77 -3.12 16.47
N LYS A 291 9.98 -2.62 16.73
CA LYS A 291 11.17 -2.85 15.88
C LYS A 291 11.42 -4.35 15.58
N PRO A 292 11.30 -5.30 16.53
CA PRO A 292 11.43 -6.74 16.26
C PRO A 292 10.33 -7.33 15.38
N LEU A 293 9.16 -6.69 15.28
CA LEU A 293 8.07 -7.12 14.38
C LEU A 293 8.29 -6.60 12.96
N TRP A 294 8.81 -5.38 12.82
CA TRP A 294 9.14 -4.76 11.53
C TRP A 294 10.31 -5.41 10.80
N PHE A 295 11.43 -5.66 11.49
CA PHE A 295 12.68 -6.17 10.88
C PHE A 295 13.04 -7.60 11.30
N GLY A 296 12.33 -8.15 12.28
CA GLY A 296 12.64 -9.42 12.91
C GLY A 296 13.54 -9.29 14.13
N SER A 297 13.53 -10.34 14.95
CA SER A 297 14.55 -10.53 15.96
C SER A 297 15.87 -10.85 15.27
N THR A 298 16.74 -9.85 15.17
CA THR A 298 18.15 -10.01 14.83
C THR A 298 18.88 -10.68 15.99
N SER A 299 18.60 -11.97 16.21
CA SER A 299 19.48 -12.80 17.03
C SER A 299 20.87 -12.73 16.38
N PRO A 300 21.90 -12.20 17.05
CA PRO A 300 23.25 -12.26 16.53
C PRO A 300 23.61 -13.75 16.43
N SER A 301 23.84 -14.23 15.20
CA SER A 301 24.40 -15.57 15.00
C SER A 301 25.68 -15.63 15.83
N PRO A 302 25.83 -16.60 16.76
CA PRO A 302 27.05 -16.69 17.55
C PRO A 302 28.21 -16.89 16.61
N LYS A 303 29.13 -15.92 16.57
CA LYS A 303 30.36 -15.99 15.78
C LYS A 303 31.03 -17.31 16.15
N THR A 304 31.23 -18.19 15.16
CA THR A 304 31.93 -19.46 15.34
C THR A 304 33.37 -19.16 15.74
N ALA A 305 33.62 -19.13 17.06
CA ALA A 305 34.93 -18.96 17.62
C ALA A 305 35.80 -20.17 17.25
N SER A 306 36.76 -19.96 16.35
CA SER A 306 37.76 -20.93 15.94
C SER A 306 38.81 -21.14 17.04
N SER A 307 38.42 -21.82 18.12
CA SER A 307 39.36 -22.25 19.16
C SER A 307 40.19 -23.45 18.70
N VAL A 308 41.48 -23.23 18.49
CA VAL A 308 42.45 -24.25 18.08
C VAL A 308 43.00 -25.00 19.31
N ALA A 309 42.80 -26.32 19.39
CA ALA A 309 43.60 -27.30 20.15
C ALA A 309 43.03 -28.73 19.97
N SER A 310 43.77 -29.85 20.02
CA SER A 310 45.17 -30.14 19.69
C SER A 310 45.39 -31.66 19.73
N SER A 311 46.05 -32.24 18.72
CA SER A 311 46.83 -33.51 18.73
C SER A 311 46.25 -34.81 19.34
N SER A 312 46.23 -35.89 18.55
CA SER A 312 47.11 -37.06 18.81
C SER A 312 47.24 -37.96 17.55
N ALA A 313 48.35 -38.69 17.42
CA ALA A 313 48.77 -39.36 16.19
C ALA A 313 48.28 -40.82 16.06
N GLY A 314 48.21 -41.33 14.82
CA GLY A 314 48.02 -42.75 14.49
C GLY A 314 48.44 -43.05 13.06
N ARG A 315 49.40 -43.96 12.87
CA ARG A 315 50.08 -44.24 11.58
C ARG A 315 49.28 -45.18 10.66
N ALA A 316 49.57 -45.06 9.36
CA ALA A 316 49.04 -45.88 8.26
C ALA A 316 49.37 -47.39 8.36
N SER A 317 48.64 -48.23 7.61
CA SER A 317 49.22 -48.97 6.46
C SER A 317 48.23 -49.89 5.71
N THR A 318 48.61 -50.23 4.47
CA THR A 318 48.30 -51.49 3.75
C THR A 318 46.98 -51.57 2.93
N SER A 319 46.98 -52.49 1.96
CA SER A 319 46.40 -52.33 0.62
C SER A 319 45.67 -53.57 0.07
N THR A 320 45.24 -53.47 -1.21
CA THR A 320 45.02 -54.57 -2.19
C THR A 320 43.82 -55.52 -1.98
N ARG A 321 42.73 -55.42 -2.76
CA ARG A 321 42.52 -55.75 -4.21
C ARG A 321 42.25 -57.23 -4.50
N THR A 322 41.04 -57.51 -5.00
CA THR A 322 40.67 -58.57 -5.99
C THR A 322 39.25 -58.24 -6.51
N GLN A 323 38.77 -58.71 -7.67
CA GLN A 323 39.18 -58.63 -9.09
C GLN A 323 38.06 -59.30 -9.94
N ALA A 324 38.03 -59.03 -11.26
CA ALA A 324 37.18 -59.58 -12.35
C ALA A 324 35.83 -58.88 -12.62
N GLY A 325 35.39 -58.58 -13.86
CA GLY A 325 35.94 -58.77 -15.23
C GLY A 325 34.92 -59.47 -16.16
N GLY A 326 34.57 -59.05 -17.39
CA GLY A 326 34.98 -57.97 -18.30
C GLY A 326 34.25 -58.07 -19.67
N ARG A 327 34.71 -57.31 -20.71
CA ARG A 327 34.53 -57.50 -22.19
C ARG A 327 33.09 -57.47 -22.79
N SER A 328 32.75 -56.96 -23.99
CA SER A 328 33.35 -56.22 -25.15
C SER A 328 32.18 -55.72 -26.05
N GLY A 329 32.26 -54.93 -27.16
CA GLY A 329 33.35 -54.18 -27.83
C GLY A 329 33.05 -53.92 -29.34
N SER A 330 33.23 -52.67 -29.83
CA SER A 330 32.90 -52.17 -31.21
C SER A 330 31.39 -52.08 -31.55
N GLY A 331 30.88 -51.34 -32.56
CA GLY A 331 31.51 -50.55 -33.63
C GLY A 331 30.54 -49.50 -34.21
N SER A 332 30.86 -48.90 -35.37
CA SER A 332 30.34 -47.59 -35.80
C SER A 332 29.12 -47.56 -36.76
N THR A 333 28.69 -46.32 -37.06
CA THR A 333 28.17 -45.79 -38.34
C THR A 333 26.70 -45.95 -38.78
N SER A 334 26.05 -44.77 -38.86
CA SER A 334 25.12 -44.31 -39.93
C SER A 334 23.68 -44.88 -39.98
N GLY A 335 22.71 -44.05 -40.40
CA GLY A 335 21.35 -44.53 -40.69
C GLY A 335 20.19 -43.55 -40.49
N ARG A 336 20.20 -42.44 -41.24
CA ARG A 336 19.09 -41.51 -41.55
C ARG A 336 17.62 -41.94 -41.28
N SER A 337 16.86 -40.94 -40.81
CA SER A 337 15.54 -40.44 -41.30
C SER A 337 14.18 -41.03 -40.85
N SER A 338 13.25 -40.06 -40.61
CA SER A 338 11.78 -40.09 -40.69
C SER A 338 11.01 -40.99 -39.71
N ARG A 339 10.08 -40.47 -38.85
CA ARG A 339 8.72 -39.98 -39.17
C ARG A 339 7.96 -41.01 -40.06
N SER A 340 6.81 -41.57 -39.69
CA SER A 340 5.67 -40.95 -39.01
C SER A 340 4.63 -41.99 -38.49
N THR A 341 3.51 -41.49 -37.94
CA THR A 341 2.13 -42.05 -37.99
C THR A 341 1.78 -43.36 -37.26
N SER A 342 0.91 -43.22 -36.24
CA SER A 342 -0.02 -44.22 -35.66
C SER A 342 -1.18 -44.57 -36.63
N PRO A 343 -2.25 -45.34 -36.28
CA PRO A 343 -2.57 -46.24 -35.13
C PRO A 343 -3.05 -47.64 -35.69
N PRO A 344 -4.11 -48.38 -35.24
CA PRO A 344 -4.83 -48.54 -33.95
C PRO A 344 -5.01 -50.03 -33.49
N THR A 345 -5.93 -50.25 -32.53
CA THR A 345 -6.66 -51.50 -32.11
C THR A 345 -6.07 -52.45 -31.04
N THR A 346 -7.02 -53.07 -30.32
CA THR A 346 -6.95 -53.87 -29.09
C THR A 346 -7.23 -55.37 -29.38
N PRO A 347 -7.37 -56.31 -28.40
CA PRO A 347 -6.97 -56.34 -26.98
C PRO A 347 -6.14 -57.60 -26.58
N THR A 348 -5.60 -57.66 -25.35
CA THR A 348 -5.49 -58.91 -24.56
C THR A 348 -5.27 -58.61 -23.08
N SER A 349 -5.62 -59.56 -22.20
CA SER A 349 -5.92 -59.34 -20.77
C SER A 349 -4.87 -59.83 -19.78
N SER A 350 -4.70 -59.12 -18.66
CA SER A 350 -4.14 -59.63 -17.40
C SER A 350 -4.71 -58.81 -16.19
N PRO A 351 -4.57 -59.23 -14.91
CA PRO A 351 -5.67 -59.06 -13.93
C PRO A 351 -5.71 -57.75 -13.13
N LYS A 352 -6.89 -57.45 -12.57
CA LYS A 352 -7.13 -56.32 -11.66
C LYS A 352 -6.61 -56.63 -10.23
N PRO A 353 -5.91 -55.69 -9.55
CA PRO A 353 -5.55 -55.83 -8.14
C PRO A 353 -6.76 -55.62 -7.19
N SER A 354 -6.62 -56.12 -5.96
CA SER A 354 -7.66 -56.18 -4.93
C SER A 354 -8.14 -54.79 -4.47
N THR A 355 -9.42 -54.70 -4.10
CA THR A 355 -10.02 -53.51 -3.49
C THR A 355 -9.42 -53.16 -2.13
N LEU A 356 -8.78 -54.10 -1.44
CA LEU A 356 -8.12 -53.88 -0.15
C LEU A 356 -6.79 -53.10 -0.27
N ASP A 357 -5.98 -53.36 -1.30
CA ASP A 357 -4.73 -52.62 -1.53
C ASP A 357 -4.98 -51.14 -1.83
N ARG A 358 -6.11 -50.86 -2.52
CA ARG A 358 -6.55 -49.49 -2.79
C ARG A 358 -7.03 -48.76 -1.54
N ALA A 359 -7.52 -49.48 -0.53
CA ALA A 359 -7.91 -48.90 0.77
C ALA A 359 -6.68 -48.62 1.67
N LEU A 360 -5.69 -49.52 1.70
CA LEU A 360 -4.47 -49.36 2.50
C LEU A 360 -3.59 -48.19 2.04
N ASN A 361 -3.48 -47.96 0.72
CA ASN A 361 -2.77 -46.78 0.20
C ASN A 361 -3.51 -45.45 0.48
N VAL A 362 -4.84 -45.46 0.63
CA VAL A 362 -5.62 -44.27 1.01
C VAL A 362 -5.50 -43.99 2.52
N LEU A 363 -5.46 -45.02 3.37
CA LEU A 363 -5.22 -44.87 4.82
C LEU A 363 -3.78 -44.41 5.15
N SER A 364 -2.79 -44.82 4.36
CA SER A 364 -1.38 -44.43 4.56
C SER A 364 -1.08 -42.98 4.13
N GLY A 365 -1.92 -42.36 3.29
CA GLY A 365 -1.82 -40.94 2.93
C GLY A 365 -2.43 -39.98 3.97
N GLY A 366 -3.19 -40.49 4.95
CA GLY A 366 -4.05 -39.70 5.84
C GLY A 366 -3.42 -39.22 7.16
N ARG A 367 -2.12 -39.44 7.40
CA ARG A 367 -1.45 -39.04 8.66
C ARG A 367 -0.20 -38.18 8.45
N ARG A 368 -0.37 -37.02 7.83
CA ARG A 368 0.58 -35.91 7.99
C ARG A 368 0.24 -35.17 9.28
N SER A 369 1.17 -35.19 10.23
CA SER A 369 0.93 -34.75 11.61
C SER A 369 0.46 -33.30 11.71
N MET A 370 -0.69 -33.10 12.37
CA MET A 370 -1.13 -31.80 12.91
C MET A 370 -0.29 -31.45 14.15
N SER A 371 1.01 -31.25 13.93
CA SER A 371 1.96 -30.78 14.94
C SER A 371 3.08 -29.99 14.25
N ARG A 372 2.72 -28.89 13.58
CA ARG A 372 3.70 -27.83 13.35
C ARG A 372 4.05 -27.27 14.72
N SER A 373 5.23 -27.63 15.25
CA SER A 373 5.89 -26.83 16.27
C SER A 373 5.88 -25.37 15.81
N PRO A 374 5.70 -24.38 16.71
CA PRO A 374 5.74 -22.98 16.31
C PRO A 374 7.06 -22.73 15.58
N GLN A 375 6.97 -22.44 14.28
CA GLN A 375 8.12 -21.89 13.57
C GLN A 375 8.45 -20.58 14.30
N PRO A 376 9.71 -20.33 14.68
CA PRO A 376 10.06 -19.01 15.19
C PRO A 376 9.62 -17.98 14.15
N PHE A 377 8.93 -16.93 14.59
CA PHE A 377 8.38 -15.90 13.69
C PHE A 377 9.54 -15.24 12.95
N ARG A 378 9.87 -15.75 11.76
CA ARG A 378 10.81 -15.11 10.85
C ARG A 378 10.05 -13.93 10.28
N ALA A 379 10.37 -12.73 10.76
CA ALA A 379 9.69 -11.55 10.28
C ALA A 379 9.81 -11.45 8.76
N PRO A 380 8.75 -10.99 8.10
CA PRO A 380 8.76 -10.82 6.66
C PRO A 380 9.81 -9.79 6.24
N ASP A 381 10.34 -9.95 5.03
CA ASP A 381 11.19 -8.94 4.40
C ASP A 381 10.32 -7.79 3.88
N VAL A 382 9.86 -6.92 4.79
CA VAL A 382 8.97 -5.79 4.49
C VAL A 382 9.63 -4.83 3.51
N LEU A 383 10.92 -4.55 3.69
CA LEU A 383 11.70 -3.65 2.82
C LEU A 383 11.83 -4.24 1.41
N GLY A 384 12.23 -5.51 1.27
CA GLY A 384 12.31 -6.17 -0.03
C GLY A 384 10.96 -6.18 -0.75
N ARG A 385 9.89 -6.54 -0.03
CA ARG A 385 8.52 -6.51 -0.59
C ARG A 385 8.11 -5.11 -1.05
N ALA A 386 8.45 -4.07 -0.30
CA ALA A 386 8.14 -2.69 -0.66
C ALA A 386 8.95 -2.21 -1.87
N HIS A 387 10.23 -2.54 -1.94
CA HIS A 387 11.10 -2.26 -3.08
C HIS A 387 10.63 -2.96 -4.36
N ASP A 388 10.31 -4.26 -4.30
CA ASP A 388 9.79 -5.02 -5.44
C ASP A 388 8.47 -4.42 -5.97
N LEU A 389 7.57 -4.02 -5.07
CA LEU A 389 6.34 -3.33 -5.45
C LEU A 389 6.61 -1.97 -6.08
N LEU A 390 7.64 -1.24 -5.62
CA LEU A 390 8.01 0.06 -6.16
C LEU A 390 8.56 -0.09 -7.59
N ASP A 391 9.51 -1.01 -7.82
CA ASP A 391 10.11 -1.20 -9.15
C ASP A 391 9.09 -1.72 -10.18
N VAL A 392 8.19 -2.63 -9.78
CA VAL A 392 7.08 -3.07 -10.65
C VAL A 392 6.13 -1.91 -10.96
N SER A 393 5.81 -1.06 -9.98
CA SER A 393 4.91 0.09 -10.17
C SER A 393 5.53 1.18 -11.04
N PHE A 394 6.79 1.52 -10.80
CA PHE A 394 7.55 2.44 -11.65
C PHE A 394 7.76 1.88 -13.06
N SER A 395 7.97 0.57 -13.22
CA SER A 395 8.03 -0.07 -14.54
C SER A 395 6.69 -0.04 -15.28
N HIS A 396 5.55 0.01 -14.55
CA HIS A 396 4.22 0.12 -15.15
C HIS A 396 3.88 1.55 -15.57
N TYR A 397 4.04 2.52 -14.67
CA TYR A 397 3.67 3.91 -14.92
C TYR A 397 4.73 4.69 -15.72
N PHE A 398 6.01 4.35 -15.58
CA PHE A 398 7.14 4.98 -16.29
C PHE A 398 7.96 3.94 -17.08
N PRO A 399 7.39 3.34 -18.15
CA PRO A 399 8.07 2.28 -18.90
C PRO A 399 9.26 2.84 -19.68
N GLY A 400 10.43 2.24 -19.46
CA GLY A 400 11.68 2.62 -20.11
C GLY A 400 12.27 3.95 -19.62
N ASP A 401 12.50 4.86 -20.57
CA ASP A 401 13.21 6.14 -20.47
C ASP A 401 12.28 7.36 -20.59
N ILE A 402 10.95 7.14 -20.60
CA ILE A 402 9.91 8.18 -20.66
C ILE A 402 10.05 9.20 -19.50
N GLU A 403 9.73 10.47 -19.78
CA GLU A 403 9.69 11.52 -18.77
C GLU A 403 8.41 11.40 -17.92
N PRO A 404 8.46 11.52 -16.58
CA PRO A 404 7.26 11.40 -15.74
C PRO A 404 6.13 12.39 -16.07
N ASP A 405 6.47 13.53 -16.68
CA ASP A 405 5.53 14.59 -17.05
C ASP A 405 4.90 14.39 -18.46
N ASP A 406 5.27 13.33 -19.19
CA ASP A 406 4.76 13.04 -20.54
C ASP A 406 3.24 12.88 -20.59
N ILE A 407 2.65 13.35 -21.69
CA ILE A 407 1.19 13.28 -21.92
C ILE A 407 0.71 11.81 -21.93
N SER A 408 1.53 10.90 -22.44
CA SER A 408 1.24 9.46 -22.52
C SER A 408 1.03 8.81 -21.15
N VAL A 409 1.83 9.20 -20.14
CA VAL A 409 1.69 8.72 -18.75
C VAL A 409 0.34 9.15 -18.18
N ARG A 410 0.00 10.43 -18.36
CA ARG A 410 -1.25 11.03 -17.87
C ARG A 410 -2.50 10.43 -18.53
N GLU A 411 -2.45 10.17 -19.84
CA GLU A 411 -3.53 9.51 -20.57
C GLU A 411 -3.68 8.03 -20.16
N GLY A 412 -2.56 7.33 -19.91
CA GLY A 412 -2.54 5.96 -19.39
C GLY A 412 -3.28 5.85 -18.05
N VAL A 413 -2.92 6.68 -17.07
CA VAL A 413 -3.56 6.72 -15.74
C VAL A 413 -5.03 7.08 -15.85
N LYS A 414 -5.41 8.04 -16.71
CA LYS A 414 -6.81 8.41 -16.89
C LYS A 414 -7.65 7.22 -17.40
N LYS A 415 -7.14 6.52 -18.41
CA LYS A 415 -7.79 5.32 -18.97
C LYS A 415 -7.87 4.17 -17.97
N GLU A 416 -6.85 4.01 -17.13
CA GLU A 416 -6.82 3.03 -16.05
C GLU A 416 -7.87 3.36 -14.97
N ASN A 417 -7.97 4.61 -14.54
CA ASN A 417 -8.98 5.06 -13.58
C ASN A 417 -10.42 4.89 -14.10
N GLU A 418 -10.66 5.14 -15.40
CA GLU A 418 -11.95 4.89 -16.07
C GLU A 418 -12.30 3.39 -16.14
N THR A 419 -11.30 2.51 -16.28
CA THR A 419 -11.52 1.06 -16.50
C THR A 419 -11.48 0.24 -15.21
N GLY A 420 -10.65 0.63 -14.24
CA GLY A 420 -10.33 -0.14 -13.03
C GLY A 420 -11.18 0.19 -11.80
N GLY A 421 -12.11 1.14 -11.89
CA GLY A 421 -12.95 1.56 -10.77
C GLY A 421 -12.25 2.43 -9.72
N ASN A 422 -10.96 2.74 -9.90
CA ASN A 422 -10.18 3.67 -9.08
C ASN A 422 -10.49 5.12 -9.50
N ILE A 423 -11.74 5.55 -9.29
CA ILE A 423 -12.18 6.89 -9.71
C ILE A 423 -11.51 7.95 -8.83
N GLY A 424 -10.50 8.63 -9.40
CA GLY A 424 -9.90 9.83 -8.81
C GLY A 424 -8.56 9.65 -8.08
N SER A 425 -7.95 8.46 -8.08
CA SER A 425 -6.59 8.29 -7.56
C SER A 425 -5.54 8.81 -8.54
N THR A 426 -4.64 9.67 -8.06
CA THR A 426 -3.44 10.11 -8.82
C THR A 426 -2.27 9.13 -8.63
N ILE A 427 -1.22 9.25 -9.46
CA ILE A 427 0.04 8.51 -9.22
C ILE A 427 0.60 8.86 -7.83
N ASP A 428 0.54 10.14 -7.44
CA ASP A 428 1.00 10.62 -6.15
C ASP A 428 0.29 9.93 -4.99
N ASP A 429 -1.04 9.81 -5.03
CA ASP A 429 -1.83 9.12 -3.99
C ASP A 429 -1.47 7.63 -3.86
N MET A 430 -0.94 7.02 -4.92
CA MET A 430 -0.70 5.58 -5.01
C MET A 430 0.75 5.19 -4.71
N LEU A 431 1.71 5.98 -5.19
CA LEU A 431 3.15 5.69 -5.09
C LEU A 431 3.84 6.41 -3.92
N THR A 432 3.43 7.65 -3.61
CA THR A 432 4.01 8.42 -2.49
C THR A 432 3.95 7.64 -1.17
N PRO A 433 2.83 6.98 -0.80
CA PRO A 433 2.77 6.17 0.41
C PRO A 433 3.82 5.06 0.44
N LEU A 434 4.04 4.37 -0.69
CA LEU A 434 5.02 3.29 -0.76
C LEU A 434 6.45 3.80 -0.60
N VAL A 435 6.79 4.93 -1.23
CA VAL A 435 8.08 5.60 -1.05
C VAL A 435 8.27 6.02 0.41
N VAL A 436 7.26 6.66 1.03
CA VAL A 436 7.29 7.05 2.44
C VAL A 436 7.50 5.84 3.36
N LEU A 437 6.85 4.70 3.11
CA LEU A 437 7.05 3.47 3.89
C LEU A 437 8.52 3.01 3.83
N ILE A 438 9.13 2.99 2.64
CA ILE A 438 10.55 2.64 2.45
C ILE A 438 11.45 3.63 3.17
N THR A 439 11.19 4.94 3.04
CA THR A 439 11.94 5.99 3.74
C THR A 439 11.88 5.80 5.26
N ARG A 440 10.70 5.55 5.85
CA ARG A 440 10.57 5.29 7.30
C ARG A 440 11.34 4.05 7.76
N LEU A 441 11.34 2.98 6.98
CA LEU A 441 12.14 1.78 7.28
C LEU A 441 13.65 2.09 7.27
N CYS A 442 14.14 2.86 6.28
CA CYS A 442 15.53 3.30 6.18
C CYS A 442 15.94 4.34 7.24
N THR A 443 14.99 5.14 7.74
CA THR A 443 15.24 6.06 8.86
C THR A 443 15.45 5.28 10.15
N ALA A 444 14.61 4.28 10.44
CA ALA A 444 14.60 3.57 11.71
C ALA A 444 15.61 2.41 11.83
N ASP A 445 16.21 1.98 10.73
CA ASP A 445 17.17 0.88 10.70
C ASP A 445 18.31 1.07 9.69
N GLU A 446 19.54 1.01 10.19
CA GLU A 446 20.78 1.24 9.42
C GLU A 446 21.06 0.11 8.42
N HIS A 447 20.77 -1.15 8.77
CA HIS A 447 20.91 -2.27 7.84
C HIS A 447 19.95 -2.14 6.66
N SER A 448 18.70 -1.76 6.95
CA SER A 448 17.68 -1.45 5.94
C SER A 448 18.12 -0.31 5.02
N ARG A 449 18.70 0.77 5.56
CA ARG A 449 19.27 1.88 4.80
C ARG A 449 20.43 1.45 3.90
N ALA A 450 21.40 0.70 4.44
CA ALA A 450 22.55 0.22 3.68
C ALA A 450 22.12 -0.72 2.54
N ARG A 451 21.12 -1.58 2.78
CA ARG A 451 20.54 -2.45 1.76
C ARG A 451 19.81 -1.67 0.66
N MET A 452 19.07 -0.62 1.03
CA MET A 452 18.42 0.27 0.05
C MET A 452 19.45 1.09 -0.75
N ARG A 453 20.56 1.51 -0.12
CA ARG A 453 21.69 2.17 -0.80
C ARG A 453 22.31 1.25 -1.85
N GLU A 454 22.59 -0.01 -1.50
CA GLU A 454 23.16 -1.00 -2.41
C GLU A 454 22.24 -1.30 -3.61
N TRP A 455 20.91 -1.26 -3.43
CA TRP A 455 19.96 -1.45 -4.53
C TRP A 455 19.83 -0.25 -5.46
N LEU A 456 19.91 0.98 -4.93
CA LEU A 456 19.83 2.20 -5.74
C LEU A 456 21.17 2.54 -6.40
N VAL A 457 22.28 2.39 -5.69
CA VAL A 457 23.63 2.75 -6.13
C VAL A 457 24.60 1.61 -5.79
N PRO A 458 24.58 0.50 -6.56
CA PRO A 458 25.55 -0.58 -6.43
C PRO A 458 26.99 -0.10 -6.59
N ALA A 459 27.95 -0.80 -5.99
CA ALA A 459 29.38 -0.49 -6.13
C ALA A 459 29.90 -0.63 -7.57
N ASP A 460 29.26 -1.46 -8.40
CA ASP A 460 29.57 -1.70 -9.81
C ASP A 460 28.71 -0.85 -10.78
N LEU A 461 27.99 0.16 -10.27
CA LEU A 461 27.11 1.02 -11.08
C LEU A 461 27.82 1.63 -12.30
N ASP A 462 27.31 1.32 -13.49
CA ASP A 462 27.72 1.95 -14.73
C ASP A 462 27.32 3.44 -14.76
N ARG A 463 28.34 4.29 -14.74
CA ARG A 463 28.29 5.76 -14.78
C ARG A 463 28.80 6.33 -16.11
N THR A 464 28.99 5.52 -17.15
CA THR A 464 29.45 5.99 -18.47
C THR A 464 28.38 6.81 -19.18
N ALA A 465 27.12 6.37 -19.12
CA ALA A 465 25.96 7.14 -19.55
C ALA A 465 25.43 8.05 -18.43
N PRO A 466 24.73 9.15 -18.76
CA PRO A 466 24.04 9.98 -17.78
C PRO A 466 22.95 9.18 -17.02
N LEU A 467 22.87 9.36 -15.70
CA LEU A 467 22.07 8.52 -14.80
C LEU A 467 20.55 8.61 -15.07
N GLU A 468 20.08 9.76 -15.55
CA GLU A 468 18.71 10.03 -15.98
C GLU A 468 18.27 9.22 -17.20
N THR A 469 19.20 8.71 -18.02
CA THR A 469 18.87 7.87 -19.20
C THR A 469 18.59 6.40 -18.83
N ARG A 470 18.85 6.01 -17.57
CA ARG A 470 18.69 4.62 -17.13
C ARG A 470 17.22 4.22 -17.05
N LYS A 471 16.94 2.96 -17.39
CA LYS A 471 15.58 2.37 -17.43
C LYS A 471 15.21 1.65 -16.14
N ASP A 472 16.06 1.73 -15.12
CA ASP A 472 15.88 1.13 -13.80
C ASP A 472 15.17 2.10 -12.83
N THR A 473 14.89 1.63 -11.62
CA THR A 473 14.28 2.46 -10.56
C THR A 473 15.14 3.68 -10.21
N LEU A 474 16.47 3.60 -10.27
CA LEU A 474 17.35 4.76 -10.09
C LEU A 474 17.07 5.86 -11.12
N GLY A 475 17.15 5.55 -12.42
CA GLY A 475 16.93 6.52 -13.48
C GLY A 475 15.53 7.14 -13.47
N ARG A 476 14.51 6.32 -13.17
CA ARG A 476 13.13 6.81 -12.99
C ARG A 476 13.00 7.75 -11.80
N CYS A 477 13.60 7.44 -10.65
CA CYS A 477 13.64 8.33 -9.49
C CYS A 477 14.33 9.66 -9.82
N ILE A 478 15.45 9.64 -10.56
CA ILE A 478 16.16 10.85 -10.97
C ILE A 478 15.27 11.73 -11.87
N ARG A 479 14.60 11.16 -12.89
CA ARG A 479 13.65 11.90 -13.73
C ARG A 479 12.45 12.43 -12.94
N LEU A 480 12.02 11.75 -11.88
CA LEU A 480 10.96 12.21 -10.97
C LEU A 480 11.36 13.45 -10.16
N LEU A 481 12.64 13.64 -9.79
CA LEU A 481 13.09 14.83 -9.06
C LEU A 481 12.87 16.15 -9.86
N SER A 482 12.88 16.07 -11.20
CA SER A 482 12.56 17.19 -12.09
C SER A 482 11.06 17.38 -12.39
N SER A 483 10.19 16.44 -12.02
CA SER A 483 8.76 16.49 -12.35
C SER A 483 8.04 17.72 -11.78
N VAL A 484 7.07 18.21 -12.55
CA VAL A 484 6.13 19.29 -12.21
C VAL A 484 4.73 18.74 -11.90
N TYR A 485 4.30 17.65 -12.55
CA TYR A 485 2.97 17.07 -12.31
C TYR A 485 2.87 16.17 -11.08
N HIS A 486 4.01 15.68 -10.56
CA HIS A 486 4.07 14.72 -9.45
C HIS A 486 4.81 15.26 -8.21
N PRO A 487 4.38 16.39 -7.63
CA PRO A 487 5.13 17.09 -6.57
C PRO A 487 5.26 16.26 -5.28
N MET A 488 4.24 15.51 -4.86
CA MET A 488 4.31 14.74 -3.61
C MET A 488 5.23 13.54 -3.76
N LEU A 489 5.16 12.87 -4.92
CA LEU A 489 6.05 11.74 -5.23
C LEU A 489 7.51 12.21 -5.35
N LYS A 490 7.75 13.34 -6.03
CA LYS A 490 9.05 14.00 -6.14
C LYS A 490 9.67 14.29 -4.77
N ASP A 491 8.93 14.95 -3.88
CA ASP A 491 9.45 15.32 -2.56
C ASP A 491 9.73 14.08 -1.70
N ALA A 492 8.89 13.03 -1.79
CA ALA A 492 9.11 11.76 -1.11
C ALA A 492 10.33 10.98 -1.65
N VAL A 493 10.57 11.00 -2.97
CA VAL A 493 11.77 10.40 -3.59
C VAL A 493 13.04 11.18 -3.20
N GLY A 494 12.95 12.51 -3.12
CA GLY A 494 14.04 13.34 -2.60
C GLY A 494 14.38 13.03 -1.15
N GLU A 495 13.37 12.87 -0.28
CA GLU A 495 13.58 12.46 1.12
C GLU A 495 14.15 11.05 1.22
N LEU A 496 13.70 10.10 0.39
CA LEU A 496 14.30 8.77 0.30
C LEU A 496 15.79 8.85 -0.02
N PHE A 497 16.18 9.61 -1.05
CA PHE A 497 17.59 9.79 -1.43
C PHE A 497 18.42 10.46 -0.33
N PHE A 498 17.85 11.43 0.39
CA PHE A 498 18.50 12.09 1.52
C PHE A 498 18.74 11.14 2.70
N ILE A 499 17.72 10.37 3.11
CA ILE A 499 17.85 9.35 4.18
C ILE A 499 18.81 8.23 3.77
N VAL A 500 18.77 7.77 2.51
CA VAL A 500 19.73 6.81 1.95
C VAL A 500 21.15 7.38 1.91
N SER A 501 21.33 8.71 1.95
CA SER A 501 22.63 9.41 2.00
C SER A 501 23.03 9.81 3.43
N ASP A 502 22.53 9.11 4.46
CA ASP A 502 22.79 9.38 5.88
C ASP A 502 22.42 10.81 6.34
N SER A 503 21.48 11.44 5.64
CA SER A 503 21.07 12.84 5.86
C SER A 503 22.18 13.87 5.59
N ASP A 504 23.20 13.51 4.79
CA ASP A 504 24.28 14.40 4.38
C ASP A 504 24.13 14.85 2.91
N PRO A 505 23.97 16.16 2.62
CA PRO A 505 23.96 16.72 1.27
C PRO A 505 25.23 16.43 0.44
N SER A 506 26.40 16.33 1.06
CA SER A 506 27.67 16.02 0.37
C SER A 506 27.70 14.58 -0.11
N ILE A 507 27.27 13.63 0.73
CA ILE A 507 27.12 12.23 0.33
C ILE A 507 26.07 12.12 -0.79
N MET A 508 24.90 12.74 -0.63
CA MET A 508 23.81 12.73 -1.62
C MET A 508 24.29 13.26 -2.99
N SER A 509 25.02 14.39 -3.00
CA SER A 509 25.58 14.97 -4.22
C SER A 509 26.63 14.07 -4.88
N SER A 510 27.46 13.37 -4.09
CA SER A 510 28.46 12.43 -4.61
C SER A 510 27.87 11.13 -5.18
N LEU A 511 26.74 10.67 -4.63
CA LEU A 511 26.08 9.43 -5.08
C LEU A 511 25.25 9.63 -6.35
N PHE A 512 24.45 10.70 -6.38
CA PHE A 512 23.43 10.95 -7.42
C PHE A 512 23.78 12.07 -8.42
N GLY A 513 24.82 12.87 -8.14
CA GLY A 513 25.17 14.08 -8.90
C GLY A 513 24.36 15.30 -8.44
N TYR A 514 25.05 16.39 -8.08
CA TYR A 514 24.44 17.62 -7.57
C TYR A 514 23.34 18.17 -8.49
N GLY A 515 23.51 18.11 -9.82
CA GLY A 515 22.54 18.63 -10.78
C GLY A 515 21.15 18.02 -10.66
N HIS A 516 21.06 16.73 -10.34
CA HIS A 516 19.78 16.02 -10.16
C HIS A 516 19.11 16.36 -8.82
N VAL A 517 19.90 16.55 -7.76
CA VAL A 517 19.40 16.75 -6.39
C VAL A 517 19.29 18.21 -5.98
N ALA A 518 19.87 19.15 -6.73
CA ALA A 518 19.94 20.57 -6.39
C ALA A 518 18.55 21.20 -6.13
N GLY A 519 17.53 20.87 -6.93
CA GLY A 519 16.17 21.38 -6.72
C GLY A 519 15.56 20.93 -5.38
N TYR A 520 15.84 19.69 -4.97
CA TYR A 520 15.39 19.16 -3.68
C TYR A 520 16.22 19.74 -2.51
N LEU A 521 17.55 19.82 -2.65
CA LEU A 521 18.42 20.43 -1.63
C LEU A 521 18.07 21.90 -1.38
N PHE A 522 17.77 22.65 -2.44
CA PHE A 522 17.29 24.03 -2.36
C PHE A 522 15.97 24.12 -1.58
N ASN A 523 14.98 23.28 -1.91
CA ASN A 523 13.71 23.21 -1.17
C ASN A 523 13.90 22.83 0.31
N LYS A 524 14.93 22.03 0.63
CA LYS A 524 15.31 21.66 2.00
C LYS A 524 16.11 22.75 2.74
N GLY A 525 16.35 23.91 2.10
CA GLY A 525 17.04 25.06 2.68
C GLY A 525 18.57 25.07 2.50
N ILE A 526 19.13 24.13 1.73
CA ILE A 526 20.57 24.04 1.46
C ILE A 526 20.87 24.81 0.17
N MET A 527 21.21 26.10 0.33
CA MET A 527 21.30 27.06 -0.78
C MET A 527 22.65 27.08 -1.52
N SER A 528 23.60 26.22 -1.17
CA SER A 528 24.95 26.18 -1.76
C SER A 528 25.37 24.75 -2.06
N ALA A 529 26.13 24.58 -3.14
CA ALA A 529 26.70 23.29 -3.52
C ALA A 529 27.56 22.74 -2.37
N PRO A 530 27.25 21.55 -1.82
CA PRO A 530 28.03 20.98 -0.74
C PRO A 530 29.48 20.71 -1.17
N PRO A 531 30.48 20.88 -0.29
CA PRO A 531 31.86 20.50 -0.63
C PRO A 531 31.94 18.99 -0.90
N PRO A 532 32.82 18.54 -1.82
CA PRO A 532 33.02 17.11 -2.04
C PRO A 532 33.53 16.45 -0.74
N PRO A 533 33.02 15.27 -0.36
CA PRO A 533 33.43 14.60 0.87
C PRO A 533 34.92 14.22 0.83
N SER A 534 35.61 14.39 1.96
CA SER A 534 37.06 14.15 2.07
C SER A 534 37.46 12.67 2.04
N ASP A 535 36.52 11.76 2.31
CA ASP A 535 36.68 10.31 2.12
C ASP A 535 35.76 9.84 0.98
N SER A 536 36.30 9.73 -0.23
CA SER A 536 35.54 9.32 -1.42
C SER A 536 35.30 7.81 -1.45
N GLY A 537 34.26 7.36 -0.72
CA GLY A 537 33.77 5.97 -0.74
C GLY A 537 33.10 5.52 -2.05
N ALA A 538 32.87 6.45 -2.99
CA ALA A 538 32.39 6.15 -4.33
C ALA A 538 33.54 5.65 -5.22
N ALA A 539 33.86 4.37 -5.13
CA ALA A 539 34.78 3.72 -6.07
C ALA A 539 34.24 3.87 -7.51
N SER A 540 35.07 4.32 -8.43
CA SER A 540 34.78 4.24 -9.86
C SER A 540 35.03 2.81 -10.35
N SER A 541 34.07 2.25 -11.10
CA SER A 541 34.21 0.94 -11.75
C SER A 541 35.32 0.92 -12.82
N VAL A 542 35.76 2.10 -13.26
CA VAL A 542 36.90 2.30 -14.16
C VAL A 542 38.12 2.80 -13.37
N PRO A 543 39.25 2.07 -13.36
CA PRO A 543 40.48 2.53 -12.69
C PRO A 543 40.97 3.85 -13.27
N GLY A 544 41.09 4.88 -12.42
CA GLY A 544 41.69 6.18 -12.79
C GLY A 544 40.73 7.20 -13.42
N ALA A 545 39.43 6.94 -13.46
CA ALA A 545 38.43 7.91 -13.91
C ALA A 545 37.70 8.54 -12.72
N SER A 546 37.66 9.87 -12.64
CA SER A 546 36.96 10.62 -11.60
C SER A 546 35.48 10.80 -11.95
N ILE A 547 34.60 10.67 -10.95
CA ILE A 547 33.18 10.96 -11.09
C ILE A 547 32.99 12.47 -11.02
N ASN A 548 32.24 13.05 -11.97
CA ASN A 548 31.90 14.46 -11.95
C ASN A 548 30.84 14.71 -10.85
N PRO A 549 31.11 15.54 -9.82
CA PRO A 549 30.16 15.76 -8.72
C PRO A 549 28.88 16.49 -9.15
N ILE A 550 28.84 17.09 -10.34
CA ILE A 550 27.64 17.75 -10.88
C ILE A 550 26.71 16.73 -11.54
N THR A 551 27.22 15.87 -12.41
CA THR A 551 26.40 14.96 -13.23
C THR A 551 26.29 13.54 -12.66
N GLY A 552 27.16 13.15 -11.73
CA GLY A 552 27.23 11.78 -11.21
C GLY A 552 27.79 10.75 -12.22
N SER A 553 28.12 11.19 -13.44
CA SER A 553 28.73 10.38 -14.50
C SER A 553 30.26 10.39 -14.43
N VAL A 554 30.90 9.43 -15.09
CA VAL A 554 32.35 9.41 -15.29
C VAL A 554 32.75 10.63 -16.10
N GLN A 555 33.70 11.42 -15.59
CA GLN A 555 34.27 12.50 -16.37
C GLN A 555 35.19 11.92 -17.43
N GLU A 556 34.72 11.89 -18.69
CA GLU A 556 35.62 11.73 -19.82
C GLU A 556 36.71 12.80 -19.73
N ARG A 557 37.98 12.40 -19.89
CA ARG A 557 39.03 13.38 -20.17
C ARG A 557 38.66 14.02 -21.50
N ARG A 558 38.11 15.24 -21.45
CA ARG A 558 38.02 16.10 -22.62
C ARG A 558 39.41 16.07 -23.28
N PRO A 559 39.53 15.71 -24.57
CA PRO A 559 40.81 15.88 -25.25
C PRO A 559 41.24 17.34 -25.03
N PRO A 560 42.55 17.60 -24.82
CA PRO A 560 43.01 18.97 -24.65
C PRO A 560 42.46 19.76 -25.83
N GLU A 561 41.69 20.81 -25.52
CA GLU A 561 41.09 21.66 -26.54
C GLU A 561 42.21 22.10 -27.47
N PRO A 562 42.03 22.03 -28.81
CA PRO A 562 43.07 22.46 -29.73
C PRO A 562 43.47 23.88 -29.32
N GLU A 563 44.76 24.10 -29.06
CA GLU A 563 45.24 25.36 -28.50
C GLU A 563 44.78 26.49 -29.41
N MET A 564 43.75 27.20 -28.95
CA MET A 564 43.08 28.25 -29.72
C MET A 564 44.15 29.20 -30.27
N THR A 565 44.12 29.44 -31.58
CA THR A 565 45.15 30.25 -32.23
C THR A 565 45.13 31.67 -31.64
N GLU A 566 46.24 32.39 -31.72
CA GLU A 566 46.36 33.72 -31.11
C GLU A 566 45.30 34.68 -31.67
N GLU A 567 45.00 34.58 -32.97
CA GLU A 567 43.92 35.29 -33.68
C GLU A 567 42.50 34.93 -33.17
N GLU A 568 42.22 33.64 -32.91
CA GLU A 568 40.94 33.21 -32.32
C GLU A 568 40.80 33.65 -30.85
N LYS A 569 41.91 33.69 -30.09
CA LYS A 569 41.94 34.22 -28.72
C LYS A 569 41.64 35.71 -28.69
N GLU A 570 42.21 36.48 -29.61
CA GLU A 570 41.92 37.91 -29.78
C GLU A 570 40.44 38.14 -30.14
N ALA A 571 39.89 37.36 -31.09
CA ALA A 571 38.48 37.47 -31.48
C ALA A 571 37.49 37.15 -30.34
N GLU A 572 37.72 36.11 -29.54
CA GLU A 572 36.90 35.85 -28.34
C GLU A 572 37.16 36.89 -27.23
N MET A 573 38.36 37.46 -27.12
CA MET A 573 38.66 38.56 -26.20
C MET A 573 37.87 39.83 -26.55
N GLU A 574 37.81 40.22 -27.83
CA GLU A 574 36.99 41.35 -28.31
C GLU A 574 35.50 41.13 -28.02
N LYS A 575 35.01 39.91 -28.28
CA LYS A 575 33.63 39.50 -28.02
C LYS A 575 33.29 39.56 -26.51
N LEU A 576 34.21 39.12 -25.65
CA LEU A 576 34.10 39.28 -24.20
C LEU A 576 34.15 40.76 -23.79
N PHE A 577 35.00 41.58 -24.40
CA PHE A 577 35.06 43.03 -24.16
C PHE A 577 33.70 43.70 -24.42
N VAL A 578 33.08 43.41 -25.56
CA VAL A 578 31.74 43.91 -25.91
C VAL A 578 30.67 43.38 -24.94
N LEU A 579 30.78 42.13 -24.47
CA LEU A 579 29.86 41.57 -23.46
C LEU A 579 29.97 42.28 -22.10
N PHE A 580 31.18 42.52 -21.60
CA PHE A 580 31.40 43.20 -20.32
C PHE A 580 31.03 44.69 -20.39
N ASP A 581 31.36 45.41 -21.46
CA ASP A 581 30.91 46.80 -21.66
C ASP A 581 29.37 46.89 -21.75
N ARG A 582 28.74 45.93 -22.44
CA ARG A 582 27.27 45.84 -22.49
C ARG A 582 26.67 45.55 -21.10
N LEU A 583 27.32 44.72 -20.27
CA LEU A 583 26.88 44.44 -18.89
C LEU A 583 27.03 45.65 -17.95
N GLU A 584 28.12 46.43 -18.09
CA GLU A 584 28.27 47.70 -17.39
C GLU A 584 27.17 48.69 -17.80
N ARG A 585 26.92 48.82 -19.10
CA ARG A 585 25.95 49.77 -19.65
C ARG A 585 24.49 49.40 -19.33
N THR A 586 24.18 48.12 -19.10
CA THR A 586 22.88 47.68 -18.59
C THR A 586 22.78 47.72 -17.05
N GLY A 587 23.86 48.10 -16.34
CA GLY A 587 23.87 48.20 -14.88
C GLY A 587 23.87 46.85 -14.15
N ALA A 588 24.06 45.73 -14.86
CA ALA A 588 24.08 44.39 -14.29
C ALA A 588 25.40 44.05 -13.57
N MET A 589 26.42 44.92 -13.67
CA MET A 589 27.71 44.79 -13.01
C MET A 589 28.21 46.15 -12.52
N PRO A 590 28.70 46.28 -11.27
CA PRO A 590 29.41 47.46 -10.82
C PRO A 590 30.73 47.65 -11.59
N LYS A 591 31.04 48.89 -11.98
CA LYS A 591 32.26 49.22 -12.76
C LYS A 591 33.57 48.77 -12.09
N GLU A 592 33.57 48.67 -10.77
CA GLU A 592 34.71 48.23 -9.96
C GLU A 592 34.93 46.70 -9.99
N GLN A 593 33.91 45.93 -10.37
CA GLN A 593 33.97 44.47 -10.47
C GLN A 593 34.21 43.97 -11.89
N ASN A 594 34.25 44.85 -12.91
CA ASN A 594 34.55 44.43 -14.27
C ASN A 594 36.03 43.97 -14.37
N PRO A 595 36.29 42.67 -14.68
CA PRO A 595 37.65 42.15 -14.77
C PRO A 595 38.49 42.85 -15.85
N ILE A 596 37.86 43.38 -16.90
CA ILE A 596 38.55 44.10 -17.97
C ILE A 596 39.07 45.45 -17.50
N ARG A 597 38.25 46.26 -16.82
CA ARG A 597 38.74 47.52 -16.22
C ARG A 597 39.86 47.26 -15.22
N LYS A 598 39.74 46.20 -14.42
CA LYS A 598 40.78 45.80 -13.46
C LYS A 598 42.07 45.38 -14.15
N ALA A 599 42.01 44.61 -15.24
CA ALA A 599 43.19 44.22 -16.03
C ALA A 599 43.88 45.44 -16.70
N ILE A 600 43.10 46.39 -17.21
CA ILE A 600 43.61 47.67 -17.74
C ILE A 600 44.29 48.50 -16.61
N GLN A 601 43.66 48.59 -15.44
CA GLN A 601 44.16 49.35 -14.30
C GLN A 601 45.39 48.71 -13.63
N GLU A 602 45.53 47.37 -13.71
CA GLU A 602 46.72 46.61 -13.31
C GLU A 602 47.83 46.59 -14.38
N GLY A 603 47.62 47.24 -15.55
CA GLY A 603 48.62 47.32 -16.62
C GLY A 603 48.90 45.99 -17.34
N LYS A 604 47.95 45.05 -17.31
CA LYS A 604 48.07 43.69 -17.90
C LYS A 604 47.52 43.57 -19.32
N MET A 605 47.02 44.66 -19.91
CA MET A 605 46.71 44.79 -21.33
C MET A 605 47.67 45.81 -21.94
N GLY A 606 48.83 45.36 -22.38
CA GLY A 606 49.89 46.18 -22.99
C GLY A 606 50.80 45.33 -23.85
#